data_AF-A0A941NI95-F1
#
_entry.id   AF-A0A941NI95-F1
#
_cell.length_a   1.000
_cell.length_b   1.000
_cell.length_c   1.000
_cell.angle_alpha   90.00
_cell.angle_beta   90.00
_cell.angle_gamma   90.00
#
_symmetry.space_group_name_H-M   'P 1'
#
loop_
_entity.id
_entity.type
_entity.pdbx_description
1 polymer ?
#
loop_
_entity_poly.entity_id
_entity_poly.type
_entity_poly.pdbx_seq_one_letter_code
_entity_poly.pdbx_strand_id
1 'polypeptide(L)'
;QVYDSDLNYKRTITGIGAPWALCITQGPTQYMFSGDGNGKLYKMDMTGKVLGMTITGQDHGSEDTGDLIHSLDCRTPNTVYIGSASMFDVQKLTLK
;
A
#
# COMPACT_ATOMS: atom_id res chain seq x y z
N GLN A 1 -7.97 -2.32 -9.58
CA GLN A 1 -8.37 -2.33 -11.01
C GLN A 1 -8.17 -0.93 -11.58
N VAL A 2 -8.07 -0.77 -12.90
CA VAL A 2 -7.93 0.52 -13.57
C VAL A 2 -9.09 0.72 -14.53
N TYR A 3 -9.77 1.86 -14.39
CA TYR A 3 -10.86 2.31 -15.23
C TYR A 3 -10.50 3.67 -15.83
N ASP A 4 -11.06 4.02 -17.00
CA ASP A 4 -11.00 5.40 -17.49
C ASP A 4 -12.06 6.29 -16.83
N SER A 5 -12.11 7.56 -17.24
CA SER A 5 -13.05 8.56 -16.73
C SER A 5 -14.52 8.20 -16.97
N ASP A 6 -14.80 7.33 -17.94
CA ASP A 6 -16.14 6.88 -18.31
C ASP A 6 -16.46 5.50 -17.68
N LEU A 7 -15.63 5.05 -16.72
CA LEU A 7 -15.75 3.78 -16.01
C LEU A 7 -15.58 2.53 -16.90
N ASN A 8 -14.97 2.67 -18.07
CA ASN A 8 -14.63 1.50 -18.88
C ASN A 8 -13.41 0.81 -18.27
N TYR A 9 -13.52 -0.50 -18.07
CA TYR A 9 -12.40 -1.33 -17.62
C TYR A 9 -11.23 -1.26 -18.60
N LYS A 10 -10.02 -1.00 -18.10
CA LYS A 10 -8.79 -1.03 -18.90
C LYS A 10 -7.95 -2.26 -18.59
N ARG A 11 -7.68 -2.50 -17.31
CA ARG A 11 -6.87 -3.64 -16.85
C ARG A 11 -6.98 -3.88 -15.35
N THR A 12 -6.50 -5.03 -14.93
CA THR A 12 -6.26 -5.38 -13.52
C THR A 12 -4.76 -5.35 -13.26
N ILE A 13 -4.36 -4.73 -12.15
CA ILE A 13 -2.98 -4.85 -11.63
C ILE A 13 -2.95 -6.13 -10.79
N THR A 14 -2.04 -7.04 -11.13
CA THR A 14 -1.87 -8.35 -10.47
C THR A 14 -0.57 -8.40 -9.66
N GLY A 15 -0.37 -9.45 -8.87
CA GLY A 15 0.85 -9.62 -8.06
C GLY A 15 0.78 -8.98 -6.66
N ILE A 16 -0.42 -8.57 -6.24
CA ILE A 16 -0.75 -8.09 -4.91
C ILE A 16 -1.84 -9.00 -4.31
N GLY A 17 -1.89 -9.10 -2.98
CA GLY A 17 -2.81 -9.99 -2.26
C GLY A 17 -4.25 -9.49 -2.25
N ALA A 18 -4.68 -8.91 -1.14
CA ALA A 18 -6.05 -8.44 -0.92
C ALA A 18 -6.06 -6.90 -0.73
N PRO A 19 -5.92 -6.08 -1.80
CA PRO A 19 -5.69 -4.65 -1.68
C PRO A 19 -6.93 -3.91 -1.17
N TRP A 20 -6.78 -3.15 -0.09
CA TRP A 20 -7.86 -2.41 0.57
C TRP A 20 -7.64 -0.89 0.58
N ALA A 21 -6.37 -0.46 0.53
CA ALA A 21 -6.00 0.95 0.49
C ALA A 21 -4.96 1.22 -0.60
N LEU A 22 -5.02 2.43 -1.16
CA LEU A 22 -4.09 2.90 -2.20
C LEU A 22 -3.62 4.31 -1.86
N CYS A 23 -2.35 4.61 -2.11
CA CYS A 23 -1.84 5.97 -2.13
C CYS A 23 -0.82 6.16 -3.26
N ILE A 24 -0.78 7.35 -3.86
CA ILE A 24 0.20 7.70 -4.91
C ILE A 24 1.07 8.85 -4.40
N THR A 25 2.39 8.71 -4.53
CA THR A 25 3.32 9.73 -4.07
C THR A 25 3.28 10.98 -4.92
N GLN A 26 3.63 12.11 -4.30
CA GLN A 26 3.83 13.36 -5.01
C GLN A 26 5.26 13.45 -5.58
N GLY A 27 5.46 14.30 -6.58
CA GLY A 27 6.76 14.58 -7.19
C GLY A 27 6.92 14.06 -8.61
N PRO A 28 8.09 14.31 -9.25
CA PRO A 28 8.32 13.99 -10.66
C PRO A 28 8.28 12.48 -10.94
N THR A 29 8.80 11.68 -10.00
CA THR A 29 8.71 10.22 -10.03
C THR A 29 7.64 9.78 -9.04
N GLN A 30 6.53 9.28 -9.57
CA GLN A 30 5.42 8.79 -8.76
C GLN A 30 5.52 7.29 -8.52
N TYR A 31 5.19 6.89 -7.30
CA TYR A 31 5.02 5.50 -6.91
C TYR A 31 3.61 5.29 -6.40
N MET A 32 3.10 4.09 -6.58
CA MET A 32 1.83 3.64 -6.06
C MET A 32 2.08 2.68 -4.91
N PHE A 33 1.51 2.98 -3.74
CA PHE A 33 1.50 2.09 -2.59
C PHE A 33 0.13 1.42 -2.48
N SER A 34 0.11 0.11 -2.24
CA SER A 34 -1.11 -0.65 -1.96
C SER A 34 -0.95 -1.40 -0.65
N GLY A 35 -1.88 -1.20 0.27
CA GLY A 35 -1.98 -1.91 1.54
C GLY A 35 -3.04 -3.00 1.43
N ASP A 36 -2.77 -4.15 2.03
CA ASP A 36 -3.63 -5.33 1.94
C ASP A 36 -4.21 -5.77 3.29
N GLY A 37 -5.29 -6.55 3.23
CA GLY A 37 -6.01 -7.02 4.41
C GLY A 37 -5.24 -8.02 5.30
N ASN A 38 -4.03 -8.42 4.92
CA ASN A 38 -3.16 -9.33 5.68
C ASN A 38 -1.85 -8.62 6.10
N GLY A 39 -1.88 -7.30 6.24
CA GLY A 39 -0.74 -6.52 6.72
C GLY A 39 0.42 -6.39 5.74
N LYS A 40 0.21 -6.57 4.42
CA LYS A 40 1.27 -6.38 3.41
C LYS A 40 1.16 -5.01 2.76
N LEU A 41 2.31 -4.33 2.63
CA LEU A 41 2.46 -3.08 1.89
C LEU A 41 3.31 -3.32 0.64
N TYR A 42 2.73 -3.04 -0.52
CA TYR A 42 3.38 -3.16 -1.81
C TYR A 42 3.76 -1.78 -2.35
N LYS A 43 4.99 -1.63 -2.84
CA LYS A 43 5.43 -0.46 -3.62
C LYS A 43 5.45 -0.82 -5.10
N MET A 44 4.81 -0.02 -5.93
CA MET A 44 4.69 -0.23 -7.37
C MET A 44 5.07 1.02 -8.15
N ASP A 45 5.46 0.83 -9.40
CA ASP A 45 5.49 1.93 -10.37
C ASP A 45 4.08 2.21 -10.94
N MET A 46 3.95 3.29 -11.72
CA MET A 46 2.67 3.69 -12.32
C MET A 46 2.19 2.76 -13.44
N THR A 47 3.00 1.78 -13.87
CA THR A 47 2.56 0.72 -14.80
C THR A 47 1.86 -0.42 -14.06
N GLY A 48 2.01 -0.49 -12.74
CA GLY A 48 1.49 -1.57 -11.89
C GLY A 48 2.51 -2.67 -11.62
N LYS A 49 3.80 -2.47 -11.94
CA LYS A 49 4.87 -3.41 -11.61
C LYS A 49 5.24 -3.27 -10.13
N VAL A 50 5.25 -4.38 -9.40
CA VAL A 50 5.74 -4.44 -8.01
C VAL A 50 7.26 -4.24 -7.99
N LEU A 51 7.70 -3.23 -7.23
CA LEU A 51 9.11 -2.88 -7.02
C LEU A 51 9.64 -3.44 -5.69
N GLY A 52 8.75 -3.64 -4.72
CA GLY A 52 9.07 -4.20 -3.41
C GLY A 52 7.83 -4.42 -2.57
N MET A 53 7.98 -5.21 -1.50
CA MET A 53 6.92 -5.52 -0.55
C MET A 53 7.52 -5.64 0.85
N THR A 54 6.79 -5.18 1.85
CA THR A 54 7.07 -5.44 3.26
C THR A 54 5.79 -5.91 3.94
N ILE A 55 5.96 -6.62 5.05
CA ILE A 55 4.87 -6.97 5.96
C ILE A 55 4.94 -5.99 7.13
N THR A 56 3.81 -5.62 7.71
CA THR A 56 3.70 -4.74 8.88
C THR A 56 2.99 -5.45 10.03
N GLY A 57 2.01 -6.30 9.72
CA GLY A 57 1.41 -7.26 10.66
C GLY A 57 2.08 -8.65 10.62
N GLN A 58 1.35 -9.67 11.08
CA GLN A 58 1.67 -11.11 11.14
C GLN A 58 3.13 -11.49 10.80
N ASP A 59 3.87 -12.00 11.79
CA ASP A 59 5.31 -12.35 11.74
C ASP A 59 6.29 -11.17 11.86
N HIS A 60 5.85 -9.99 12.34
CA HIS A 60 6.71 -8.82 12.61
C HIS A 60 7.26 -8.72 14.05
N GLY A 61 7.24 -9.82 14.82
CA GLY A 61 7.80 -9.89 16.16
C GLY A 61 6.97 -9.13 17.21
N SER A 62 7.61 -8.44 18.16
CA SER A 62 6.90 -7.65 19.19
C SER A 62 6.23 -6.38 18.65
N GLU A 63 6.45 -6.04 17.39
CA GLU A 63 5.88 -4.89 16.68
C GLU A 63 4.72 -5.29 15.76
N ASP A 64 4.09 -6.46 16.00
CA ASP A 64 2.96 -7.00 15.24
C ASP A 64 1.73 -6.08 15.33
N THR A 65 1.78 -5.02 14.52
CA THR A 65 0.89 -3.87 14.54
C THR A 65 0.67 -3.48 13.08
N GLY A 66 -0.51 -2.98 12.70
CA GLY A 66 -0.69 -2.61 11.28
C GLY A 66 -1.12 -3.78 10.39
N ASP A 67 -1.63 -4.86 10.99
CA ASP A 67 -2.42 -5.86 10.26
C ASP A 67 -3.69 -5.22 9.68
N LEU A 68 -4.31 -5.82 8.67
CA LEU A 68 -5.51 -5.29 8.00
C LEU A 68 -5.36 -3.79 7.64
N ILE A 69 -4.46 -3.49 6.70
CA ILE A 69 -4.20 -2.09 6.29
C ILE A 69 -5.42 -1.57 5.54
N HIS A 70 -6.13 -0.61 6.14
CA HIS A 70 -7.38 -0.05 5.58
C HIS A 70 -7.24 1.44 5.20
N SER A 71 -6.14 2.11 5.59
CA SER A 71 -5.85 3.46 5.12
C SER A 71 -4.36 3.68 4.92
N LEU A 72 -4.01 4.57 3.98
CA LEU A 72 -2.65 4.91 3.60
C LEU A 72 -2.49 6.41 3.32
N ASP A 73 -1.36 6.98 3.75
CA ASP A 73 -0.84 8.27 3.28
C ASP A 73 0.65 8.13 2.89
N CYS A 74 1.07 8.75 1.79
CA CYS A 74 2.39 8.54 1.19
C CYS A 74 2.89 9.80 0.47
N ARG A 75 3.25 10.82 1.24
CA ARG A 75 3.71 12.10 0.65
C ARG A 75 5.07 12.00 -0.05
N THR A 76 5.91 11.06 0.37
CA THR A 76 7.24 10.83 -0.22
C THR A 76 7.41 9.36 -0.62
N PRO A 77 8.40 9.04 -1.49
CA PRO A 77 8.68 7.66 -1.89
C PRO A 77 9.16 6.72 -0.78
N ASN A 78 9.52 7.26 0.40
CA ASN A 78 10.16 6.52 1.48
C ASN A 78 9.41 6.64 2.81
N THR A 79 8.36 7.45 2.91
CA THR A 79 7.57 7.59 4.14
C THR A 79 6.13 7.27 3.83
N VAL A 80 5.59 6.26 4.53
CA VAL A 80 4.19 5.84 4.41
C VAL A 80 3.58 5.79 5.79
N TYR A 81 2.38 6.31 5.94
CA TYR A 81 1.54 6.12 7.12
C TYR A 81 0.51 5.05 6.82
N ILE A 82 0.38 4.07 7.71
CA ILE A 82 -0.62 3.00 7.60
C ILE A 82 -1.61 3.15 8.76
N GLY A 83 -2.90 2.92 8.48
CA GLY A 83 -3.93 2.79 9.51
C GLY A 83 -4.54 1.39 9.46
N SER A 84 -4.51 0.70 10.60
CA SER A 84 -5.10 -0.63 10.78
C SER A 84 -6.55 -0.55 11.22
N ALA A 85 -7.42 -1.36 10.61
CA ALA A 85 -8.79 -1.49 11.11
C ALA A 85 -8.92 -2.49 12.27
N SER A 86 -8.00 -3.45 12.41
CA SER A 86 -8.04 -4.47 13.47
C SER A 86 -7.29 -4.05 14.73
N MET A 87 -6.20 -3.28 14.57
CA MET A 87 -5.35 -2.84 15.67
C MET A 87 -5.72 -1.47 16.22
N PHE A 88 -6.56 -0.71 15.51
CA PHE A 88 -6.99 0.65 15.88
C PHE A 88 -5.82 1.62 16.11
N ASP A 89 -4.76 1.48 15.32
CA ASP A 89 -3.55 2.28 15.40
C ASP A 89 -3.20 2.97 14.07
N VAL A 90 -2.24 3.88 14.15
CA VAL A 90 -1.58 4.49 13.00
C VAL A 90 -0.08 4.36 13.18
N GLN A 91 0.61 3.90 12.14
CA GLN A 91 2.06 3.77 12.16
C GLN A 91 2.71 4.53 11.03
N LYS A 92 3.92 5.01 11.30
CA LYS A 92 4.80 5.61 10.30
C LYS A 92 5.87 4.61 9.90
N LEU A 93 5.91 4.24 8.63
CA LEU A 93 6.94 3.41 8.03
C LEU A 93 7.96 4.28 7.30
N THR A 94 9.24 3.97 7.49
CA THR A 94 10.33 4.55 6.72
C THR A 94 11.02 3.45 5.92
N LEU A 95 10.85 3.50 4.60
CA LEU A 95 11.33 2.47 3.67
C LEU A 95 12.77 2.81 3.25
N LYS A 96 13.67 1.83 3.41
CA LYS A 96 15.09 1.94 3.01
C LYS A 96 15.31 1.33 1.63
#